data_AF-A0A497CRX2-F1
#
_entry.id   AF-A0A497CRX2-F1
#
_cell.length_a   1.000
_cell.length_b   1.000
_cell.length_c   1.000
_cell.angle_alpha   90.00
_cell.angle_beta   90.00
_cell.angle_gamma   90.00
#
_symmetry.space_group_name_H-M   'P 1'
#
loop_
_entity.id
_entity.type
_entity.pdbx_description
1 polymer ?
#
loop_
_entity_poly.entity_id
_entity_poly.type
_entity_poly.pdbx_seq_one_letter_code
_entity_poly.pdbx_strand_id
1 'polypeptide(L)'
;MWNLEALINYDYAYPDSASKDFTIMSSHYTVTVDENGMVPEAEVQQVYNLMLDTLNYQLALLNDDVKFTVFSDVQLDEVDGNTARLTVNNGYGSGFILGLYPPFDDNWIWGTLDNPDEPPYAGNCDQTDFSSDGSNEIEYRLNHPAAVPANVRYTDIEIVGMSGMDFEDENGNPMLYVGTNINHCMTIEELTNNLVNADYLIKHEPPEGIKPDGKSHINVIIWDDVIVGNNTYLHYYDVTYGIPYFYQEH
;
A
#
# COMPACT_ATOMS: atom_id res chain seq x y z
N MET A 1 -0.54 29.26 -12.33
CA MET A 1 -1.61 28.47 -11.67
C MET A 1 -1.67 27.09 -12.27
N TRP A 2 -2.40 26.87 -13.37
CA TRP A 2 -2.53 25.54 -14.00
C TRP A 2 -1.18 24.84 -14.27
N ASN A 3 -0.16 25.56 -14.77
CA ASN A 3 1.18 24.98 -14.96
C ASN A 3 1.86 24.53 -13.66
N LEU A 4 1.66 25.26 -12.56
CA LEU A 4 2.26 24.91 -11.25
C LEU A 4 1.59 23.68 -10.67
N GLU A 5 0.26 23.69 -10.68
CA GLU A 5 -0.58 22.57 -10.24
C GLU A 5 -0.30 21.30 -11.04
N ALA A 6 -0.28 21.40 -12.37
CA ALA A 6 -0.04 20.27 -13.26
C ALA A 6 1.36 19.66 -13.08
N LEU A 7 2.40 20.49 -12.92
CA LEU A 7 3.76 20.00 -12.69
C LEU A 7 3.87 19.25 -11.36
N ILE A 8 3.32 19.81 -10.27
CA ILE A 8 3.39 19.16 -8.96
C ILE A 8 2.60 17.85 -8.95
N ASN A 9 1.38 17.85 -9.49
CA ASN A 9 0.55 16.64 -9.54
C ASN A 9 1.17 15.54 -10.41
N TYR A 10 1.77 15.90 -11.55
CA TYR A 10 2.34 14.91 -12.46
C TYR A 10 3.64 14.29 -11.96
N ASP A 11 4.52 15.11 -11.37
CA ASP A 11 5.87 14.66 -11.01
C ASP A 11 5.97 14.08 -9.59
N TYR A 12 5.04 14.42 -8.69
CA TYR A 12 5.21 14.14 -7.24
C TYR A 12 3.98 13.54 -6.55
N ALA A 13 2.80 13.55 -7.19
CA ALA A 13 1.58 13.06 -6.57
C ALA A 13 1.17 11.68 -7.11
N TYR A 14 0.58 10.88 -6.23
CA TYR A 14 0.04 9.57 -6.54
C TYR A 14 -1.49 9.59 -6.36
N PRO A 15 -2.23 10.22 -7.30
CA PRO A 15 -3.67 10.46 -7.15
C PRO A 15 -4.50 9.17 -7.07
N ASP A 16 -3.97 8.08 -7.62
CA ASP A 16 -4.63 6.77 -7.63
C ASP A 16 -4.22 5.89 -6.42
N SER A 17 -3.40 6.41 -5.50
CA SER A 17 -2.96 5.66 -4.31
C SER A 17 -3.94 5.81 -3.16
N ALA A 18 -4.40 4.68 -2.64
CA ALA A 18 -5.29 4.62 -1.48
C ALA A 18 -4.51 4.71 -0.16
N SER A 19 -5.08 5.37 0.84
CA SER A 19 -4.47 5.54 2.17
C SER A 19 -5.50 5.32 3.27
N LYS A 20 -5.11 4.70 4.37
CA LYS A 20 -5.91 4.60 5.61
C LYS A 20 -6.18 5.96 6.19
N ASP A 21 -5.14 6.79 6.22
CA ASP A 21 -5.16 8.12 6.79
C ASP A 21 -4.96 9.14 5.68
N PHE A 22 -5.74 10.22 5.72
CA PHE A 22 -5.66 11.28 4.71
C PHE A 22 -5.71 12.64 5.39
N THR A 23 -4.72 13.48 5.10
CA THR A 23 -4.58 14.82 5.68
C THR A 23 -4.41 15.87 4.60
N ILE A 24 -5.10 17.00 4.73
CA ILE A 24 -4.90 18.16 3.87
C ILE A 24 -4.14 19.23 4.66
N MET A 25 -3.08 19.77 4.06
CA MET A 25 -2.35 20.91 4.62
C MET A 25 -2.33 22.06 3.62
N SER A 26 -2.51 23.29 4.12
CA SER A 26 -2.56 24.49 3.31
C SER A 26 -1.33 25.37 3.52
N SER A 27 -0.87 25.99 2.43
CA SER A 27 0.25 26.94 2.42
C SER A 27 -0.10 28.15 1.57
N HIS A 28 0.48 29.31 1.86
CA HIS A 28 0.21 30.55 1.15
C HIS A 28 1.47 31.11 0.51
N TYR A 29 1.35 31.59 -0.73
CA TYR A 29 2.44 32.17 -1.50
C TYR A 29 2.01 33.49 -2.13
N THR A 30 3.00 34.28 -2.52
CA THR A 30 2.79 35.51 -3.29
C THR A 30 3.67 35.47 -4.53
N VAL A 31 3.12 35.91 -5.66
CA VAL A 31 3.87 36.15 -6.90
C VAL A 31 3.70 37.59 -7.34
N THR A 32 4.73 38.13 -7.97
CA THR A 32 4.65 39.46 -8.57
C THR A 32 4.02 39.35 -9.97
N VAL A 33 2.99 40.16 -10.23
CA VAL A 33 2.37 40.28 -11.56
C VAL A 33 2.83 41.56 -12.25
N ASP A 34 3.01 41.49 -13.57
CA ASP A 34 3.37 42.62 -14.40
C ASP A 34 2.15 43.52 -14.73
N GLU A 35 2.39 44.59 -15.48
CA GLU A 35 1.36 45.55 -15.88
C GLU A 35 0.25 44.93 -16.76
N ASN A 36 0.48 43.75 -17.34
CA ASN A 36 -0.49 42.99 -18.13
C ASN A 36 -1.21 41.93 -17.29
N GLY A 37 -0.95 41.85 -15.97
CA GLY A 37 -1.50 40.84 -15.08
C GLY A 37 -0.86 39.46 -15.25
N MET A 38 0.34 39.39 -15.85
CA MET A 38 1.06 38.15 -16.11
C MET A 38 2.20 37.96 -15.11
N VAL A 39 2.49 36.71 -14.74
CA VAL A 39 3.62 36.38 -13.88
C VAL A 39 4.83 36.02 -14.75
N PRO A 40 6.01 36.63 -14.53
CA PRO A 40 7.23 36.25 -15.24
C PRO A 40 7.60 34.78 -14.99
N GLU A 41 8.10 34.09 -16.01
CA GLU A 41 8.48 32.66 -15.93
C GLU A 41 9.49 32.37 -14.79
N ALA A 42 10.44 33.28 -14.56
CA ALA A 42 11.41 33.14 -13.47
C ALA A 42 10.77 33.16 -12.07
N GLU A 43 9.71 33.97 -11.88
CA GLU A 43 8.92 34.02 -10.64
C GLU A 43 8.10 32.74 -10.48
N VAL A 44 7.49 32.25 -11.57
CA VAL A 44 6.78 30.96 -11.59
C VAL A 44 7.71 29.83 -11.14
N GLN A 45 8.94 29.78 -11.68
CA GLN A 45 9.92 28.74 -11.31
C GLN A 45 10.38 28.85 -9.85
N GLN A 46 10.55 30.06 -9.31
CA GLN A 46 10.91 30.24 -7.91
C GLN A 46 9.80 29.76 -6.98
N VAL A 47 8.56 30.15 -7.26
CA VAL A 47 7.42 29.75 -6.43
C VAL A 47 7.14 28.25 -6.56
N TYR A 48 7.34 27.66 -7.73
CA TYR A 48 7.32 26.21 -7.91
C TYR A 48 8.30 25.49 -6.98
N ASN A 49 9.57 25.92 -6.95
CA ASN A 49 10.58 25.28 -6.10
C ASN A 49 10.21 25.42 -4.61
N LEU A 50 9.68 26.58 -4.19
CA LEU A 50 9.19 26.78 -2.82
C LEU A 50 8.01 25.87 -2.48
N MET A 51 7.11 25.64 -3.43
CA MET A 51 5.99 24.71 -3.26
C MET A 51 6.49 23.26 -3.09
N LEU A 52 7.51 22.84 -3.84
CA LEU A 52 8.14 21.53 -3.68
C LEU A 52 8.81 21.36 -2.32
N ASP A 53 9.57 22.36 -1.87
CA ASP A 53 10.21 22.34 -0.55
C ASP A 53 9.16 22.23 0.57
N THR A 54 8.07 22.98 0.45
CA THR A 54 6.96 22.96 1.41
C THR A 54 6.23 21.62 1.40
N LEU A 55 6.02 21.04 0.22
CA LEU A 55 5.38 19.73 0.07
C LEU A 55 6.20 18.64 0.76
N ASN A 56 7.53 18.63 0.58
CA ASN A 56 8.44 17.71 1.24
C ASN A 56 8.48 17.91 2.76
N TYR A 57 8.52 19.17 3.21
CA TYR A 57 8.47 19.50 4.63
C TYR A 57 7.18 19.00 5.29
N GLN A 58 6.02 19.29 4.68
CA GLN A 58 4.72 18.87 5.19
C GLN A 58 4.57 17.35 5.22
N LEU A 59 5.02 16.65 4.17
CA LEU A 59 5.06 15.19 4.14
C LEU A 59 5.91 14.63 5.30
N ALA A 60 7.06 15.22 5.59
CA ALA A 60 7.94 14.80 6.68
C ALA A 60 7.32 14.97 8.08
N LEU A 61 6.27 15.79 8.24
CA LEU A 61 5.56 15.94 9.52
C LEU A 61 4.63 14.75 9.82
N LEU A 62 4.28 13.93 8.83
CA LEU A 62 3.45 12.75 9.04
C LEU A 62 4.30 11.63 9.67
N ASN A 63 3.88 11.21 10.87
CA ASN A 63 4.54 10.15 11.65
C ASN A 63 4.02 8.77 11.25
N ASP A 64 4.26 8.44 9.98
CA ASP A 64 3.90 7.17 9.35
C ASP A 64 5.05 6.75 8.43
N ASP A 65 5.37 5.46 8.41
CA ASP A 65 6.44 4.89 7.60
C ASP A 65 6.07 4.87 6.11
N VAL A 66 4.77 4.79 5.80
CA VAL A 66 4.25 4.87 4.44
C VAL A 66 3.40 6.12 4.30
N LYS A 67 3.93 7.10 3.56
CA LYS A 67 3.28 8.39 3.33
C LYS A 67 3.62 8.94 1.95
N PHE A 68 2.68 9.60 1.32
CA PHE A 68 2.83 10.12 -0.02
C PHE A 68 1.90 11.30 -0.26
N THR A 69 2.25 12.13 -1.24
CA THR A 69 1.36 13.18 -1.75
C THR A 69 0.34 12.55 -2.69
N VAL A 70 -0.94 12.88 -2.53
CA VAL A 70 -2.05 12.43 -3.38
C VAL A 70 -2.41 13.48 -4.40
N PHE A 71 -2.44 14.75 -3.99
CA PHE A 71 -2.64 15.88 -4.88
C PHE A 71 -2.05 17.16 -4.30
N SER A 72 -1.86 18.15 -5.17
CA SER A 72 -1.59 19.55 -4.87
C SER A 72 -2.54 20.39 -5.72
N ASP A 73 -3.43 21.12 -5.08
CA ASP A 73 -4.35 22.06 -5.72
C ASP A 73 -3.88 23.50 -5.46
N VAL A 74 -3.74 24.31 -6.51
CA VAL A 74 -3.19 25.67 -6.44
C VAL A 74 -4.25 26.66 -6.89
N GLN A 75 -4.77 27.46 -5.96
CA GLN A 75 -5.79 28.47 -6.21
C GLN A 75 -5.22 29.90 -6.14
N LEU A 76 -5.76 30.78 -6.97
CA LEU A 76 -5.51 32.22 -6.90
C LEU A 76 -6.57 32.84 -6.00
N ASP A 77 -6.15 33.42 -4.88
CA ASP A 77 -7.08 34.01 -3.91
C ASP A 77 -7.50 35.42 -4.35
N GLU A 78 -6.50 36.28 -4.59
CA GLU A 78 -6.72 37.66 -5.04
C GLU A 78 -5.49 38.24 -5.75
N VAL A 79 -5.72 39.32 -6.49
CA VAL A 79 -4.67 40.17 -7.06
C VAL A 79 -4.89 41.59 -6.56
N ASP A 80 -3.92 42.10 -5.79
CA ASP A 80 -3.91 43.46 -5.26
C ASP A 80 -2.69 44.21 -5.80
N GLY A 81 -2.94 45.17 -6.69
CA GLY A 81 -1.89 45.88 -7.42
C GLY A 81 -1.02 44.92 -8.24
N ASN A 82 0.27 44.87 -7.91
CA ASN A 82 1.26 44.01 -8.57
C ASN A 82 1.52 42.69 -7.82
N THR A 83 0.71 42.35 -6.82
CA THR A 83 0.89 41.14 -6.02
C THR A 83 -0.32 40.23 -6.17
N ALA A 84 -0.09 39.00 -6.61
CA ALA A 84 -1.09 37.93 -6.58
C ALA A 84 -0.83 37.01 -5.38
N ARG A 85 -1.88 36.70 -4.62
CA ARG A 85 -1.86 35.79 -3.47
C ARG A 85 -2.42 34.44 -3.86
N LEU A 86 -1.67 33.38 -3.53
CA LEU A 86 -1.99 32.02 -3.89
C LEU A 86 -2.15 31.18 -2.62
N THR A 87 -3.11 30.27 -2.63
CA THR A 87 -3.21 29.21 -1.64
C THR A 87 -2.96 27.87 -2.33
N VAL A 88 -2.16 27.02 -1.69
CA VAL A 88 -1.92 25.66 -2.12
C VAL A 88 -2.45 24.71 -1.07
N ASN A 89 -3.31 23.79 -1.49
CA ASN A 89 -3.81 22.71 -0.66
C ASN A 89 -3.15 21.41 -1.11
N ASN A 90 -2.32 20.83 -0.23
CA ASN A 90 -1.68 19.55 -0.47
C ASN A 90 -2.46 18.46 0.27
N GLY A 91 -2.91 17.45 -0.47
CA GLY A 91 -3.49 16.22 0.08
C GLY A 91 -2.41 15.16 0.26
N TYR A 92 -2.31 14.60 1.45
CA TYR A 92 -1.36 13.55 1.79
C TYR A 92 -2.09 12.29 2.27
N GLY A 93 -1.68 11.16 1.73
CA GLY A 93 -2.05 9.85 2.24
C GLY A 93 -0.96 9.31 3.18
N SER A 94 -1.37 8.68 4.27
CA SER A 94 -0.50 7.86 5.11
C SER A 94 -1.18 6.55 5.52
N GLY A 95 -0.38 5.55 5.90
CA GLY A 95 -0.91 4.25 6.31
C GLY A 95 -1.65 3.57 5.16
N PHE A 96 -1.00 3.31 4.05
CA PHE A 96 -1.63 2.75 2.84
C PHE A 96 -2.68 1.61 3.08
N ILE A 97 -3.99 1.79 2.78
CA ILE A 97 -5.05 0.74 2.90
C ILE A 97 -6.23 0.95 1.91
N LEU A 98 -6.75 -0.19 1.38
CA LEU A 98 -7.97 -0.46 0.56
C LEU A 98 -8.13 0.25 -0.80
N GLY A 99 -8.03 -0.55 -1.88
CA GLY A 99 -8.01 -0.12 -3.29
C GLY A 99 -6.85 -0.72 -4.09
N LEU A 100 -5.85 -1.29 -3.38
CA LEU A 100 -4.68 -1.98 -3.96
C LEU A 100 -4.99 -3.35 -4.53
N TYR A 101 -5.86 -4.09 -3.85
CA TYR A 101 -6.17 -5.47 -4.17
C TYR A 101 -7.57 -5.56 -4.79
N PRO A 102 -7.77 -6.43 -5.80
CA PRO A 102 -9.10 -6.83 -6.23
C PRO A 102 -9.95 -7.24 -5.00
N PRO A 103 -11.22 -6.82 -4.88
CA PRO A 103 -12.06 -7.26 -3.77
C PRO A 103 -12.30 -8.78 -3.83
N PHE A 104 -12.64 -9.39 -2.70
CA PHE A 104 -13.21 -10.75 -2.69
C PHE A 104 -14.66 -10.67 -3.20
N ASP A 105 -15.03 -11.60 -4.07
CA ASP A 105 -16.35 -11.72 -4.69
C ASP A 105 -17.17 -12.89 -4.15
N ASP A 106 -16.54 -13.79 -3.39
CA ASP A 106 -17.17 -14.93 -2.73
C ASP A 106 -16.53 -15.25 -1.36
N ASN A 107 -17.16 -16.14 -0.61
CA ASN A 107 -16.60 -16.77 0.58
C ASN A 107 -15.86 -18.04 0.18
N TRP A 108 -14.68 -18.25 0.75
CA TRP A 108 -13.80 -19.34 0.37
C TRP A 108 -13.56 -20.30 1.53
N ILE A 109 -13.46 -21.59 1.22
CA ILE A 109 -13.03 -22.56 2.23
C ILE A 109 -11.56 -22.26 2.54
N TRP A 110 -11.20 -22.28 3.82
CA TRP A 110 -9.87 -21.92 4.33
C TRP A 110 -8.71 -22.36 3.45
N GLY A 111 -8.69 -23.64 3.01
CA GLY A 111 -7.59 -24.20 2.25
C GLY A 111 -7.62 -25.73 2.17
N THR A 112 -6.58 -26.32 1.56
CA THR A 112 -6.36 -27.77 1.50
C THR A 112 -4.99 -28.14 2.05
N LEU A 113 -4.87 -29.27 2.75
CA LEU A 113 -3.57 -29.73 3.28
C LEU A 113 -2.60 -30.27 2.20
N ASP A 114 -2.98 -30.18 0.92
CA ASP A 114 -2.10 -30.50 -0.21
C ASP A 114 -1.37 -29.23 -0.67
N ASN A 115 -0.60 -29.29 -1.76
CA ASN A 115 0.11 -28.11 -2.26
C ASN A 115 -0.93 -27.01 -2.59
N PRO A 116 -0.93 -25.86 -1.89
CA PRO A 116 -1.90 -24.79 -2.15
C PRO A 116 -1.79 -24.28 -3.60
N ASP A 117 -0.65 -24.48 -4.27
CA ASP A 117 -0.45 -24.06 -5.65
C ASP A 117 -0.88 -25.09 -6.69
N GLU A 118 -1.37 -26.28 -6.28
CA GLU A 118 -1.76 -27.35 -7.19
C GLU A 118 -3.12 -27.99 -6.82
N PRO A 119 -3.98 -28.29 -7.80
CA PRO A 119 -5.27 -28.90 -7.55
C PRO A 119 -5.16 -30.31 -6.94
N PRO A 120 -6.15 -30.75 -6.14
CA PRO A 120 -7.49 -30.16 -6.02
C PRO A 120 -7.63 -29.12 -4.89
N TYR A 121 -8.12 -27.93 -5.23
CA TYR A 121 -8.47 -26.88 -4.26
C TYR A 121 -9.79 -27.19 -3.55
N ALA A 122 -9.98 -26.58 -2.36
CA ALA A 122 -11.19 -26.79 -1.56
C ALA A 122 -12.42 -26.15 -2.21
N GLY A 123 -12.23 -25.04 -2.91
CA GLY A 123 -13.27 -24.27 -3.56
C GLY A 123 -13.92 -23.21 -2.68
N ASN A 124 -14.91 -22.54 -3.26
CA ASN A 124 -15.74 -21.59 -2.55
C ASN A 124 -16.73 -22.31 -1.59
N CYS A 125 -17.31 -21.57 -0.66
CA CYS A 125 -18.12 -22.17 0.40
C CYS A 125 -19.42 -22.82 -0.10
N ASP A 126 -19.95 -22.39 -1.25
CA ASP A 126 -21.16 -22.95 -1.83
C ASP A 126 -20.89 -24.09 -2.84
N GLN A 127 -19.61 -24.43 -3.05
CA GLN A 127 -19.13 -25.52 -3.91
C GLN A 127 -19.50 -25.34 -5.40
N THR A 128 -19.67 -24.10 -5.84
CA THR A 128 -19.89 -23.78 -7.26
C THR A 128 -18.58 -23.51 -8.02
N ASP A 129 -17.50 -23.19 -7.31
CA ASP A 129 -16.16 -23.00 -7.84
C ASP A 129 -15.13 -23.83 -7.04
N PHE A 130 -14.24 -24.53 -7.74
CA PHE A 130 -13.15 -25.35 -7.19
C PHE A 130 -11.77 -24.94 -7.75
N SER A 131 -11.67 -23.73 -8.29
CA SER A 131 -10.45 -23.23 -8.93
C SER A 131 -9.47 -22.55 -7.98
N SER A 132 -9.87 -22.32 -6.72
CA SER A 132 -9.12 -21.60 -5.70
C SER A 132 -9.64 -21.98 -4.31
N ASP A 133 -9.04 -21.42 -3.26
CA ASP A 133 -9.46 -21.50 -1.86
C ASP A 133 -9.03 -20.23 -1.10
N GLY A 134 -9.26 -20.18 0.21
CA GLY A 134 -9.06 -18.99 1.04
C GLY A 134 -7.60 -18.53 1.08
N SER A 135 -6.64 -19.45 1.20
CA SER A 135 -5.21 -19.14 1.15
C SER A 135 -4.81 -18.62 -0.24
N ASN A 136 -5.24 -19.27 -1.32
CA ASN A 136 -4.95 -18.84 -2.69
C ASN A 136 -5.49 -17.45 -3.01
N GLU A 137 -6.71 -17.14 -2.58
CA GLU A 137 -7.33 -15.83 -2.84
C GLU A 137 -6.57 -14.70 -2.10
N ILE A 138 -6.08 -14.96 -0.88
CA ILE A 138 -5.25 -14.00 -0.15
C ILE A 138 -3.88 -13.86 -0.82
N GLU A 139 -3.23 -14.97 -1.16
CA GLU A 139 -1.91 -14.99 -1.79
C GLU A 139 -1.93 -14.24 -3.14
N TYR A 140 -2.90 -14.55 -3.99
CA TYR A 140 -3.07 -13.91 -5.30
C TYR A 140 -3.07 -12.39 -5.14
N ARG A 141 -3.82 -11.88 -4.17
CA ARG A 141 -3.92 -10.44 -3.90
C ARG A 141 -2.58 -9.89 -3.41
N LEU A 142 -1.97 -10.48 -2.39
CA LEU A 142 -0.67 -10.02 -1.86
C LEU A 142 0.43 -9.96 -2.94
N ASN A 143 0.42 -10.89 -3.90
CA ASN A 143 1.35 -10.94 -5.03
C ASN A 143 0.97 -10.04 -6.22
N HIS A 144 -0.27 -9.57 -6.30
CA HIS A 144 -0.75 -8.71 -7.38
C HIS A 144 -1.32 -7.39 -6.84
N PRO A 145 -0.48 -6.57 -6.18
CA PRO A 145 -0.87 -5.19 -5.90
C PRO A 145 -1.12 -4.47 -7.24
N ALA A 146 -2.18 -3.66 -7.31
CA ALA A 146 -2.43 -2.81 -8.45
C ALA A 146 -1.20 -1.92 -8.74
N ALA A 147 -0.55 -2.19 -9.87
CA ALA A 147 0.58 -1.48 -10.49
C ALA A 147 1.97 -1.62 -9.83
N VAL A 148 2.84 -2.44 -10.45
CA VAL A 148 4.31 -2.42 -10.24
C VAL A 148 5.00 -2.08 -11.58
N PRO A 149 5.97 -1.15 -11.63
CA PRO A 149 6.76 -0.88 -12.83
C PRO A 149 7.63 -2.08 -13.24
N ALA A 150 7.63 -2.44 -14.52
CA ALA A 150 8.22 -3.68 -15.06
C ALA A 150 9.77 -3.79 -15.01
N ASN A 151 10.49 -2.84 -14.41
CA ASN A 151 11.95 -2.67 -14.60
C ASN A 151 12.78 -2.88 -13.32
N VAL A 152 12.16 -3.33 -12.23
CA VAL A 152 12.83 -3.55 -10.94
C VAL A 152 13.36 -4.99 -10.88
N ARG A 153 14.63 -5.15 -10.53
CA ARG A 153 15.23 -6.44 -10.17
C ARG A 153 15.63 -6.42 -8.69
N TYR A 154 15.91 -7.59 -8.13
CA TYR A 154 16.24 -7.72 -6.71
C TYR A 154 17.56 -8.45 -6.50
N THR A 155 18.33 -8.01 -5.50
CA THR A 155 19.51 -8.69 -4.97
C THR A 155 19.32 -9.00 -3.49
N ASP A 156 20.25 -9.74 -2.89
CA ASP A 156 20.21 -10.11 -1.47
C ASP A 156 18.85 -10.71 -1.05
N ILE A 157 18.44 -11.74 -1.78
CA ILE A 157 17.14 -12.39 -1.58
C ILE A 157 17.12 -13.12 -0.24
N GLU A 158 16.04 -12.93 0.50
CA GLU A 158 15.79 -13.57 1.79
C GLU A 158 14.34 -14.01 1.90
N ILE A 159 14.10 -15.19 2.45
CA ILE A 159 12.77 -15.73 2.71
C ILE A 159 12.56 -15.76 4.22
N VAL A 160 11.48 -15.15 4.68
CA VAL A 160 11.09 -15.11 6.10
C VAL A 160 9.73 -15.77 6.25
N GLY A 161 9.64 -16.71 7.19
CA GLY A 161 8.41 -17.42 7.51
C GLY A 161 7.61 -16.74 8.63
N MET A 162 6.29 -16.72 8.53
CA MET A 162 5.40 -16.38 9.63
C MET A 162 4.10 -17.19 9.60
N SER A 163 3.40 -17.23 10.72
CA SER A 163 2.11 -17.88 10.88
C SER A 163 1.18 -17.04 11.76
N GLY A 164 -0.10 -17.41 11.82
CA GLY A 164 -1.04 -16.80 12.75
C GLY A 164 -0.73 -17.03 14.24
N MET A 165 0.28 -17.84 14.57
CA MET A 165 0.74 -18.04 15.94
C MET A 165 1.83 -17.03 16.36
N ASP A 166 2.41 -16.30 15.41
CA ASP A 166 3.56 -15.42 15.68
C ASP A 166 3.13 -13.99 16.05
N PHE A 167 1.91 -13.59 15.68
CA PHE A 167 1.41 -12.22 15.81
C PHE A 167 0.00 -12.17 16.40
N GLU A 168 -0.14 -11.39 17.47
CA GLU A 168 -1.40 -11.13 18.16
C GLU A 168 -1.74 -9.64 18.13
N ASP A 169 -3.04 -9.33 18.06
CA ASP A 169 -3.55 -7.97 18.22
C ASP A 169 -3.43 -7.48 19.68
N GLU A 170 -3.84 -6.23 19.94
CA GLU A 170 -3.83 -5.63 21.29
C GLU A 170 -4.70 -6.39 22.33
N ASN A 171 -5.59 -7.26 21.87
CA ASN A 171 -6.48 -8.06 22.69
C ASN A 171 -6.00 -9.52 22.83
N GLY A 172 -4.86 -9.89 22.24
CA GLY A 172 -4.32 -11.24 22.24
C GLY A 172 -4.98 -12.19 21.23
N ASN A 173 -5.69 -11.65 20.23
CA ASN A 173 -6.25 -12.48 19.15
C ASN A 173 -5.23 -12.64 18.01
N PRO A 174 -5.16 -13.81 17.36
CA PRO A 174 -4.35 -14.00 16.16
C PRO A 174 -4.63 -12.95 15.10
N MET A 175 -3.58 -12.33 14.54
CA MET A 175 -3.71 -11.39 13.42
C MET A 175 -3.92 -12.11 12.08
N LEU A 176 -3.47 -13.36 11.96
CA LEU A 176 -3.67 -14.20 10.78
C LEU A 176 -4.54 -15.41 11.15
N TYR A 177 -5.04 -16.11 10.14
CA TYR A 177 -6.00 -17.17 10.34
C TYR A 177 -5.42 -18.31 11.17
N VAL A 178 -6.13 -18.63 12.26
CA VAL A 178 -5.92 -19.79 13.11
C VAL A 178 -7.30 -20.36 13.46
N GLY A 179 -7.57 -21.60 13.07
CA GLY A 179 -8.87 -22.24 13.24
C GLY A 179 -8.77 -23.71 13.65
N THR A 180 -9.93 -24.33 13.88
CA THR A 180 -10.03 -25.75 14.28
C THR A 180 -10.87 -26.58 13.31
N ASN A 181 -11.25 -26.01 12.17
CA ASN A 181 -12.07 -26.67 11.16
C ASN A 181 -11.39 -26.56 9.79
N ILE A 182 -11.05 -27.71 9.21
CA ILE A 182 -10.44 -27.81 7.87
C ILE A 182 -11.38 -27.29 6.76
N ASN A 183 -12.69 -27.36 6.98
CA ASN A 183 -13.70 -26.87 6.05
C ASN A 183 -14.30 -25.54 6.55
N HIS A 184 -13.50 -24.71 7.23
CA HIS A 184 -13.98 -23.40 7.67
C HIS A 184 -14.31 -22.54 6.46
N CYS A 185 -15.54 -22.05 6.39
CA CYS A 185 -15.94 -21.10 5.36
C CYS A 185 -15.53 -19.70 5.82
N MET A 186 -14.44 -19.18 5.25
CA MET A 186 -13.98 -17.82 5.52
C MET A 186 -14.91 -16.84 4.83
N THR A 187 -15.55 -16.00 5.62
CA THR A 187 -16.37 -14.90 5.11
C THR A 187 -15.52 -13.87 4.40
N ILE A 188 -16.10 -13.10 3.48
CA ILE A 188 -15.44 -11.95 2.84
C ILE A 188 -14.81 -11.00 3.88
N GLU A 189 -15.46 -10.78 5.02
CA GLU A 189 -14.93 -9.98 6.11
C GLU A 189 -13.66 -10.60 6.72
N GLU A 190 -13.69 -11.90 7.03
CA GLU A 190 -12.51 -12.62 7.54
C GLU A 190 -11.37 -12.64 6.52
N LEU A 191 -11.65 -12.91 5.24
CA LEU A 191 -10.67 -12.87 4.16
C LEU A 191 -10.02 -11.48 4.04
N THR A 192 -10.84 -10.43 4.10
CA THR A 192 -10.37 -9.04 4.04
C THR A 192 -9.49 -8.70 5.25
N ASN A 193 -9.89 -9.08 6.45
CA ASN A 193 -9.11 -8.84 7.66
C ASN A 193 -7.76 -9.57 7.62
N ASN A 194 -7.75 -10.84 7.17
CA ASN A 194 -6.52 -11.60 7.01
C ASN A 194 -5.59 -10.98 5.96
N LEU A 195 -6.12 -10.55 4.81
CA LEU A 195 -5.36 -9.88 3.77
C LEU A 195 -4.71 -8.59 4.29
N VAL A 196 -5.46 -7.75 5.00
CA VAL A 196 -4.95 -6.48 5.55
C VAL A 196 -3.89 -6.73 6.61
N ASN A 197 -4.10 -7.70 7.49
CA ASN A 197 -3.14 -8.03 8.54
C ASN A 197 -1.87 -8.65 7.95
N ALA A 198 -1.98 -9.54 6.97
CA ALA A 198 -0.83 -10.11 6.27
C ALA A 198 -0.02 -9.02 5.57
N ASP A 199 -0.67 -8.11 4.84
CA ASP A 199 0.01 -6.99 4.18
C ASP A 199 0.75 -6.10 5.17
N TYR A 200 0.11 -5.78 6.31
CA TYR A 200 0.75 -5.03 7.39
C TYR A 200 2.01 -5.74 7.89
N LEU A 201 1.92 -7.00 8.28
CA LEU A 201 3.05 -7.77 8.84
C LEU A 201 4.20 -7.93 7.83
N ILE A 202 3.89 -8.09 6.54
CA ILE A 202 4.87 -8.18 5.45
C ILE A 202 5.63 -6.87 5.24
N LYS A 203 4.99 -5.72 5.49
CA LYS A 203 5.57 -4.40 5.18
C LYS A 203 6.29 -3.73 6.36
N HIS A 204 6.09 -4.22 7.58
CA HIS A 204 6.68 -3.64 8.79
C HIS A 204 7.87 -4.44 9.29
N GLU A 205 8.83 -3.73 9.87
CA GLU A 205 10.04 -4.33 10.46
C GLU A 205 9.73 -4.94 11.83
N PRO A 206 10.56 -5.88 12.33
CA PRO A 206 10.42 -6.38 13.69
C PRO A 206 10.54 -5.27 14.76
N PRO A 207 9.78 -5.36 15.87
CA PRO A 207 8.92 -6.48 16.26
C PRO A 207 7.49 -6.46 15.66
N GLU A 208 7.09 -5.38 15.00
CA GLU A 208 5.70 -5.20 14.52
C GLU A 208 5.37 -6.06 13.29
N GLY A 209 6.37 -6.46 12.51
CA GLY A 209 6.23 -7.35 11.37
C GLY A 209 7.47 -8.21 11.12
N ILE A 210 7.62 -8.68 9.89
CA ILE A 210 8.68 -9.62 9.50
C ILE A 210 9.64 -9.08 8.44
N LYS A 211 9.49 -7.83 8.00
CA LYS A 211 10.33 -7.25 6.95
C LYS A 211 11.78 -7.09 7.44
N PRO A 212 12.77 -7.69 6.75
CA PRO A 212 14.17 -7.41 7.06
C PRO A 212 14.55 -5.96 6.75
N ASP A 213 15.41 -5.38 7.59
CA ASP A 213 15.91 -4.01 7.43
C ASP A 213 16.48 -3.78 6.02
N GLY A 214 16.05 -2.69 5.38
CA GLY A 214 16.49 -2.30 4.04
C GLY A 214 15.99 -3.15 2.86
N LYS A 215 15.11 -4.15 3.08
CA LYS A 215 14.57 -5.00 1.99
C LYS A 215 13.14 -4.62 1.59
N SER A 216 12.75 -4.97 0.37
CA SER A 216 11.41 -4.80 -0.18
C SER A 216 10.76 -6.15 -0.44
N HIS A 217 9.44 -6.23 -0.24
CA HIS A 217 8.65 -7.41 -0.57
C HIS A 217 8.70 -7.71 -2.08
N ILE A 218 8.91 -8.97 -2.42
CA ILE A 218 8.96 -9.48 -3.80
C ILE A 218 7.71 -10.31 -4.09
N ASN A 219 7.48 -11.34 -3.27
CA ASN A 219 6.32 -12.21 -3.34
C ASN A 219 6.12 -12.93 -2.01
N VAL A 220 4.97 -13.56 -1.86
CA VAL A 220 4.60 -14.45 -0.77
C VAL A 220 4.05 -15.77 -1.32
N ILE A 221 4.29 -16.86 -0.60
CA ILE A 221 3.60 -18.14 -0.79
C ILE A 221 2.89 -18.46 0.52
N ILE A 222 1.62 -18.87 0.45
CA ILE A 222 0.80 -19.22 1.61
C ILE A 222 0.53 -20.72 1.61
N TRP A 223 1.04 -21.40 2.63
CA TRP A 223 0.81 -22.80 2.90
C TRP A 223 -0.33 -23.00 3.88
N ASP A 224 -1.18 -23.98 3.58
CA ASP A 224 -2.19 -24.48 4.51
C ASP A 224 -1.58 -25.54 5.42
N ASP A 225 -1.35 -25.19 6.68
CA ASP A 225 -0.65 -26.05 7.63
C ASP A 225 -1.55 -26.52 8.78
N VAL A 226 -1.18 -27.66 9.36
CA VAL A 226 -1.84 -28.25 10.52
C VAL A 226 -0.83 -28.55 11.63
N ILE A 227 -1.07 -27.96 12.80
CA ILE A 227 -0.29 -28.29 13.99
C ILE A 227 -0.78 -29.64 14.53
N VAL A 228 0.02 -30.67 14.28
CA VAL A 228 -0.24 -32.05 14.70
C VAL A 228 -0.33 -32.11 16.23
N GLY A 229 -1.50 -32.52 16.73
CA GLY A 229 -1.77 -32.71 18.16
C GLY A 229 -2.87 -31.81 18.72
N ASN A 230 -3.14 -30.67 18.08
CA ASN A 230 -4.20 -29.74 18.51
C ASN A 230 -5.32 -29.53 17.48
N ASN A 231 -5.21 -30.16 16.30
CA ASN A 231 -6.11 -29.94 15.16
C ASN A 231 -6.27 -28.44 14.84
N THR A 232 -5.18 -27.69 14.96
CA THR A 232 -5.13 -26.27 14.63
C THR A 232 -4.71 -26.13 13.19
N TYR A 233 -5.55 -25.48 12.39
CA TYR A 233 -5.34 -25.17 10.98
C TYR A 233 -4.96 -23.71 10.87
N LEU A 234 -3.90 -23.40 10.14
CA LEU A 234 -3.40 -22.04 9.99
C LEU A 234 -2.82 -21.80 8.61
N HIS A 235 -2.75 -20.53 8.23
CA HIS A 235 -1.95 -20.11 7.08
C HIS A 235 -0.51 -19.86 7.52
N TYR A 236 0.44 -20.49 6.84
CA TYR A 236 1.88 -20.26 7.02
C TYR A 236 2.42 -19.54 5.78
N TYR A 237 3.07 -18.40 5.98
CA TYR A 237 3.48 -17.48 4.93
C TYR A 237 4.99 -17.57 4.76
N ASP A 238 5.46 -17.96 3.57
CA ASP A 238 6.85 -17.80 3.15
C ASP A 238 6.97 -16.52 2.31
N VAL A 239 7.55 -15.48 2.90
CA VAL A 239 7.62 -14.16 2.29
C VAL A 239 9.03 -13.89 1.80
N THR A 240 9.16 -13.62 0.50
CA THR A 240 10.42 -13.30 -0.14
C THR A 240 10.65 -11.79 -0.18
N TYR A 241 11.83 -11.38 0.26
CA TYR A 241 12.32 -10.01 0.25
C TYR A 241 13.61 -9.90 -0.56
N GLY A 242 13.93 -8.68 -0.98
CA GLY A 242 15.24 -8.36 -1.53
C GLY A 242 15.49 -6.86 -1.65
N ILE A 243 16.72 -6.48 -2.00
CA ILE A 243 17.11 -5.08 -2.23
C ILE A 243 16.83 -4.75 -3.70
N PRO A 244 15.94 -3.79 -4.00
CA PRO A 244 15.63 -3.41 -5.37
C PRO A 244 16.81 -2.71 -6.04
N TYR A 245 17.04 -3.00 -7.32
CA TYR A 245 17.95 -2.25 -8.18
C TYR A 245 17.35 -2.07 -9.57
N PHE A 246 17.63 -0.92 -10.18
CA PHE A 246 17.18 -0.61 -11.53
C PHE A 246 18.16 -1.19 -12.55
N TYR A 247 17.65 -2.04 -13.43
CA TYR A 247 18.42 -2.54 -14.57
C TYR A 247 18.16 -1.64 -15.78
N GLN A 248 19.18 -0.91 -16.24
CA GLN A 248 19.12 -0.24 -17.54
C GLN A 248 19.55 -1.24 -18.62
N GLU A 249 18.65 -1.61 -19.51
CA GLU A 249 19.02 -2.28 -20.76
C GLU A 249 19.86 -1.30 -21.60
N HIS A 250 21.12 -1.66 -21.85
CA HIS A 250 22.03 -0.94 -22.75
C HIS A 250 21.83 -1.37 -24.20
#